data_AF-A0A2V9RA75-F1
#
_entry.id   AF-A0A2V9RA75-F1
#
_cell.length_a   1.000
_cell.length_b   1.000
_cell.length_c   1.000
_cell.angle_alpha   90.00
_cell.angle_beta   90.00
_cell.angle_gamma   90.00
#
_symmetry.space_group_name_H-M   'P 1'
#
loop_
_entity.id
_entity.type
_entity.pdbx_description
1 polymer ?
#
loop_
_entity_poly.entity_id
_entity_poly.type
_entity_poly.pdbx_seq_one_letter_code
_entity_poly.pdbx_strand_id
1 'polypeptide(L)'
;MALIASASFIIVALDAFRWGGASSLKDKEPGSGGYPLLAESLLPLYHDLNSTEGRQALNLDSSDYPVLKDVSFSRFRVRPGDDTSCLNLYQPRNPKILAASDMFIKSGRFAFRDSMARSPEEKRNPWLLLEKEIGEGKIPVIADSNSMAYALHLRLGEELALNQGSHAIRLKLVGALADSLFQSEILMSEPNFLRLFPDQEGYRFFLLDLAPEKAPAVAALLEDRLSDFGFDAIPTAERLAGFHRVENTYLSTFQSLGGLGLVLGTMGLAAVLLRNALERRRELALLQAVGYNPRRLGLIIVSENILLLGAGIVTGTLCALLAIVPAFSARGGPLPILSMSSLLLAVLTAGVAASLLATAIALRSPLLSALRSE
;
A
#
# COMPACT_ATOMS: atom_id res chain seq x y z
N MET A 1 27.01 17.33 16.64
CA MET A 1 25.99 17.85 15.70
C MET A 1 25.85 16.99 14.45
N ALA A 2 26.88 16.82 13.60
CA ALA A 2 26.77 16.07 12.34
C ALA A 2 26.20 14.63 12.49
N LEU A 3 26.67 13.88 13.49
CA LEU A 3 26.19 12.52 13.75
C LEU A 3 24.69 12.47 14.10
N ILE A 4 24.20 13.49 14.82
CA ILE A 4 22.78 13.63 15.21
C ILE A 4 21.95 13.99 13.98
N ALA A 5 22.45 14.90 13.13
CA ALA A 5 21.80 15.25 11.88
C ALA A 5 21.68 14.04 10.92
N SER A 6 22.74 13.24 10.78
CA SER A 6 22.71 12.01 9.98
C SER A 6 21.74 10.96 10.55
N ALA A 7 21.71 10.78 11.87
CA ALA A 7 20.75 9.86 12.51
C ALA A 7 19.31 10.32 12.30
N SER A 8 19.00 11.60 12.56
CA SER A 8 17.67 12.17 12.33
C SER A 8 17.27 12.11 10.85
N PHE A 9 18.20 12.35 9.92
CA PHE A 9 17.96 12.20 8.49
C PHE A 9 17.53 10.78 8.13
N ILE A 10 18.28 9.77 8.58
CA ILE A 10 17.99 8.35 8.28
C ILE A 10 16.62 7.95 8.82
N ILE A 11 16.29 8.37 10.05
CA ILE A 11 15.00 8.05 10.68
C ILE A 11 13.84 8.67 9.91
N VAL A 12 13.92 9.96 9.60
CA VAL A 12 12.88 10.69 8.89
C VAL A 12 12.72 10.16 7.47
N ALA A 13 13.83 9.83 6.79
CA ALA A 13 13.82 9.21 5.48
C ALA A 13 13.13 7.83 5.51
N LEU A 14 13.58 6.91 6.36
CA LEU A 14 13.01 5.56 6.47
C LEU A 14 11.54 5.58 6.90
N ASP A 15 11.19 6.42 7.87
CA ASP A 15 9.82 6.48 8.39
C ASP A 15 8.85 7.10 7.38
N ALA A 16 9.31 8.06 6.56
CA ALA A 16 8.50 8.59 5.46
C ALA A 16 8.26 7.55 4.34
N PHE A 17 9.16 6.57 4.18
CA PHE A 17 8.96 5.44 3.28
C PHE A 17 8.18 4.27 3.91
N ARG A 18 7.82 4.34 5.21
CA ARG A 18 6.93 3.35 5.80
C ARG A 18 5.54 3.55 5.26
N TRP A 19 5.09 2.59 4.47
CA TRP A 19 3.68 2.45 4.16
C TRP A 19 2.95 2.12 5.47
N GLY A 20 2.02 2.97 5.86
CA GLY A 20 1.05 2.64 6.91
C GLY A 20 0.17 1.50 6.41
N GLY A 21 0.60 0.25 6.64
CA GLY A 21 -0.15 -0.99 6.35
C GLY A 21 -1.44 -1.17 7.16
N ALA A 22 -1.99 -0.06 7.66
CA ALA A 22 -3.27 0.03 8.35
C ALA A 22 -3.93 1.37 8.01
N SER A 23 -3.87 1.76 6.74
CA SER A 23 -4.71 2.83 6.20
C SER A 23 -6.14 2.30 6.18
N SER A 24 -6.77 2.34 7.35
CA SER A 24 -8.20 2.35 7.59
C SER A 24 -9.03 1.64 6.51
N LEU A 25 -9.47 0.42 6.80
CA LEU A 25 -10.57 -0.29 6.12
C LEU A 25 -11.88 0.55 5.98
N LYS A 26 -11.91 1.82 6.44
CA LYS A 26 -13.01 2.77 6.30
C LYS A 26 -12.86 3.77 5.16
N ASP A 27 -11.66 3.99 4.62
CA ASP A 27 -11.53 4.79 3.41
C ASP A 27 -11.71 3.82 2.24
N LYS A 28 -12.69 4.09 1.36
CA LYS A 28 -12.93 3.32 0.15
C LYS A 28 -11.60 3.16 -0.59
N GLU A 29 -10.94 2.01 -0.44
CA GLU A 29 -9.68 1.76 -1.12
C GLU A 29 -9.98 1.87 -2.62
N PRO A 30 -9.39 2.86 -3.33
CA PRO A 30 -9.73 3.11 -4.72
C PRO A 30 -9.53 1.87 -5.61
N GLY A 31 -8.63 0.98 -5.18
CA GLY A 31 -8.34 -0.31 -5.81
C GLY A 31 -9.42 -1.38 -5.69
N SER A 32 -10.27 -1.33 -4.66
CA SER A 32 -11.39 -2.27 -4.47
C SER A 32 -12.67 -1.83 -5.18
N GLY A 33 -12.73 -0.57 -5.63
CA GLY A 33 -13.95 0.05 -6.14
C GLY A 33 -15.06 0.20 -5.10
N GLY A 34 -14.76 -0.02 -3.81
CA GLY A 34 -15.75 -0.01 -2.73
C GLY A 34 -16.54 -1.31 -2.58
N TYR A 35 -16.12 -2.40 -3.22
CA TYR A 35 -16.70 -3.74 -3.01
C TYR A 35 -15.95 -4.43 -1.86
N PRO A 36 -16.63 -4.83 -0.76
CA PRO A 36 -15.93 -5.50 0.35
C PRO A 36 -15.54 -6.96 0.06
N LEU A 37 -16.28 -7.64 -0.81
CA LEU A 37 -16.06 -9.04 -1.16
C LEU A 37 -15.90 -9.22 -2.67
N LEU A 38 -15.00 -10.14 -3.01
CA LEU A 38 -14.84 -10.71 -4.34
C LEU A 38 -15.11 -12.21 -4.22
N ALA A 39 -15.77 -12.78 -5.21
CA ALA A 39 -15.94 -14.21 -5.27
C ALA A 39 -15.66 -14.76 -6.67
N GLU A 40 -15.11 -15.96 -6.72
CA GLU A 40 -14.92 -16.74 -7.94
C GLU A 40 -15.67 -18.07 -7.85
N SER A 41 -16.11 -18.61 -8.99
CA SER A 41 -16.66 -19.95 -9.07
C SER A 41 -15.92 -20.81 -10.08
N LEU A 42 -15.66 -22.06 -9.71
CA LEU A 42 -15.03 -23.04 -10.58
C LEU A 42 -15.96 -23.39 -11.76
N LEU A 43 -17.25 -23.56 -11.47
CA LEU A 43 -18.30 -23.84 -12.46
C LEU A 43 -19.11 -22.57 -12.79
N PRO A 44 -19.60 -22.42 -14.04
CA PRO A 44 -20.40 -21.27 -14.44
C PRO A 44 -21.77 -21.25 -13.74
N LEU A 45 -22.11 -20.09 -13.17
CA LEU A 45 -23.45 -19.80 -12.66
C LEU A 45 -24.27 -19.11 -13.75
N TYR A 46 -25.41 -19.71 -14.09
CA TYR A 46 -26.31 -19.18 -15.13
C TYR A 46 -27.42 -18.28 -14.57
N HIS A 47 -27.79 -18.51 -13.32
CA HIS A 47 -28.88 -17.80 -12.66
C HIS A 47 -28.41 -16.52 -11.98
N ASP A 48 -29.28 -15.51 -11.91
CA ASP A 48 -28.96 -14.19 -11.38
C ASP A 48 -29.16 -14.12 -9.86
N LEU A 49 -28.06 -14.03 -9.11
CA LEU A 49 -28.06 -13.87 -7.64
C LEU A 49 -28.70 -12.55 -7.16
N ASN A 50 -28.96 -11.58 -8.03
CA ASN A 50 -29.72 -10.38 -7.67
C ASN A 50 -31.24 -10.61 -7.69
N SER A 51 -31.71 -11.64 -8.39
CA SER A 51 -33.13 -11.97 -8.52
C SER A 51 -33.57 -13.02 -7.50
N THR A 52 -34.84 -12.95 -7.08
CA THR A 52 -35.44 -13.96 -6.20
C THR A 52 -35.49 -15.32 -6.88
N GLU A 53 -35.84 -15.36 -8.16
CA GLU A 53 -35.96 -16.59 -8.96
C GLU A 53 -34.59 -17.22 -9.16
N GLY A 54 -33.56 -16.41 -9.42
CA GLY A 54 -32.19 -16.91 -9.58
C GLY A 54 -31.58 -17.42 -8.29
N ARG A 55 -31.89 -16.80 -7.15
CA ARG A 55 -31.52 -17.34 -5.82
C ARG A 55 -32.15 -18.71 -5.57
N GLN A 56 -33.45 -18.86 -5.83
CA GLN A 56 -34.13 -20.15 -5.67
C GLN A 56 -33.57 -21.23 -6.59
N ALA A 57 -33.27 -20.89 -7.84
CA ALA A 57 -32.66 -21.81 -8.81
C ALA A 57 -31.23 -22.25 -8.42
N LEU A 58 -30.59 -21.51 -7.52
CA LEU A 58 -29.27 -21.82 -6.96
C LEU A 58 -29.37 -22.41 -5.54
N ASN A 59 -30.53 -22.94 -5.16
CA ASN A 59 -30.78 -23.54 -3.84
C ASN A 59 -30.52 -22.59 -2.64
N LEU A 60 -30.66 -21.28 -2.85
CA LEU A 60 -30.70 -20.31 -1.75
C LEU A 60 -32.15 -20.21 -1.25
N ASP A 61 -32.37 -20.65 -0.02
CA ASP A 61 -33.69 -20.77 0.58
C ASP A 61 -34.18 -19.44 1.14
N SER A 62 -35.48 -19.34 1.43
CA SER A 62 -36.07 -18.16 2.07
C SER A 62 -35.47 -17.82 3.44
N SER A 63 -34.88 -18.81 4.13
CA SER A 63 -34.13 -18.62 5.37
C SER A 63 -32.85 -17.81 5.20
N ASP A 64 -32.29 -17.79 4.00
CA ASP A 64 -31.00 -17.19 3.68
C ASP A 64 -31.16 -15.72 3.24
N TYR A 65 -32.38 -15.33 2.84
CA TYR A 65 -32.71 -14.01 2.32
C TYR A 65 -32.47 -12.85 3.32
N PRO A 66 -32.67 -13.02 4.64
CA PRO A 66 -32.31 -11.99 5.61
C PRO A 66 -30.82 -11.64 5.59
N VAL A 67 -29.95 -12.64 5.38
CA VAL A 67 -28.48 -12.45 5.29
C VAL A 67 -28.12 -11.77 3.96
N LEU A 68 -28.77 -12.17 2.87
CA LEU A 68 -28.60 -11.60 1.53
C LEU A 68 -29.39 -10.29 1.29
N LYS A 69 -29.96 -9.71 2.35
CA LYS A 69 -30.66 -8.43 2.27
C LYS A 69 -29.65 -7.30 2.09
N ASP A 70 -29.93 -6.42 1.14
CA ASP A 70 -29.07 -5.29 0.75
C ASP A 70 -27.69 -5.74 0.24
N VAL A 71 -27.63 -6.93 -0.38
CA VAL A 71 -26.46 -7.44 -1.10
C VAL A 71 -26.74 -7.39 -2.60
N SER A 72 -25.86 -6.72 -3.34
CA SER A 72 -25.89 -6.66 -4.80
C SER A 72 -24.65 -7.33 -5.41
N PHE A 73 -24.84 -8.03 -6.51
CA PHE A 73 -23.81 -8.84 -7.18
C PHE A 73 -23.49 -8.25 -8.55
N SER A 74 -22.30 -7.66 -8.68
CA SER A 74 -21.70 -7.33 -9.97
C SER A 74 -21.04 -8.57 -10.54
N ARG A 75 -21.62 -9.14 -11.59
CA ARG A 75 -21.20 -10.41 -12.19
C ARG A 75 -20.40 -10.21 -13.47
N PHE A 76 -19.47 -11.12 -13.71
CA PHE A 76 -18.58 -11.12 -14.86
C PHE A 76 -18.48 -12.52 -15.47
N ARG A 77 -18.49 -12.57 -16.80
CA ARG A 77 -18.11 -13.77 -17.54
C ARG A 77 -16.59 -13.85 -17.58
N VAL A 78 -16.06 -15.06 -17.62
CA VAL A 78 -14.63 -15.30 -17.54
C VAL A 78 -14.20 -16.10 -18.75
N ARG A 79 -13.26 -15.58 -19.53
CA ARG A 79 -12.45 -16.40 -20.43
C ARG A 79 -11.18 -16.76 -19.66
N PRO A 80 -10.96 -18.05 -19.34
CA PRO A 80 -9.73 -18.49 -18.70
C PRO A 80 -8.51 -18.12 -19.54
N GLY A 81 -7.40 -17.86 -18.86
CA GLY A 81 -6.15 -17.45 -19.50
C GLY A 81 -5.04 -17.22 -18.49
N ASP A 82 -3.91 -16.76 -19.00
CA ASP A 82 -2.71 -16.44 -18.23
C ASP A 82 -2.98 -15.26 -17.28
N ASP A 83 -2.36 -15.31 -16.10
CA ASP A 83 -2.38 -14.23 -15.12
C ASP A 83 -1.60 -13.01 -15.67
N THR A 84 -2.20 -11.82 -15.66
CA THR A 84 -1.53 -10.57 -16.07
C THR A 84 -0.92 -9.79 -14.92
N SER A 85 -0.96 -10.31 -13.70
CA SER A 85 -0.39 -9.62 -12.54
C SER A 85 1.13 -9.60 -12.63
N CYS A 86 1.75 -8.63 -11.94
CA CYS A 86 3.20 -8.55 -11.80
C CYS A 86 3.80 -9.75 -11.03
N LEU A 87 2.96 -10.61 -10.45
CA LEU A 87 3.39 -11.83 -9.78
C LEU A 87 3.66 -12.98 -10.77
N ASN A 88 3.15 -12.88 -12.00
CA ASN A 88 3.46 -13.84 -13.05
C ASN A 88 4.88 -13.60 -13.58
N LEU A 89 5.73 -14.64 -13.50
CA LEU A 89 7.12 -14.60 -13.96
C LEU A 89 7.27 -14.58 -15.48
N TYR A 90 6.21 -14.98 -16.21
CA TYR A 90 6.23 -15.06 -17.67
C TYR A 90 5.32 -14.00 -18.28
N GLN A 91 5.71 -13.49 -19.45
CA GLN A 91 4.84 -12.60 -20.22
C GLN A 91 3.59 -13.36 -20.68
N PRO A 92 2.38 -12.93 -20.28
CA PRO A 92 1.14 -13.61 -20.64
C PRO A 92 0.87 -13.44 -22.14
N ARG A 93 0.61 -14.55 -22.84
CA ARG A 93 0.29 -14.54 -24.27
C ARG A 93 -1.21 -14.63 -24.52
N ASN A 94 -1.92 -15.30 -23.62
CA ASN A 94 -3.37 -15.47 -23.67
C ASN A 94 -3.97 -15.07 -22.33
N PRO A 95 -3.99 -13.77 -21.99
CA PRO A 95 -4.46 -13.30 -20.69
C PRO A 95 -5.91 -13.68 -20.37
N LYS A 96 -6.19 -13.81 -19.07
CA LYS A 96 -7.55 -13.95 -18.55
C LYS A 96 -8.36 -12.69 -18.89
N ILE A 97 -9.59 -12.87 -19.37
CA ILE A 97 -10.50 -11.77 -19.73
C ILE A 97 -11.76 -11.85 -18.89
N LEU A 98 -12.13 -10.72 -18.28
CA LEU A 98 -13.40 -10.53 -17.59
C LEU A 98 -14.35 -9.70 -18.44
N ALA A 99 -15.58 -10.17 -18.54
CA ALA A 99 -16.67 -9.46 -19.20
C ALA A 99 -17.42 -8.60 -18.19
N ALA A 100 -17.19 -7.29 -18.22
CA ALA A 100 -17.89 -6.32 -17.40
C ALA A 100 -19.36 -6.20 -17.86
N SER A 101 -20.28 -6.44 -16.93
CA SER A 101 -21.72 -6.26 -17.15
C SER A 101 -22.08 -4.77 -17.24
N ASP A 102 -23.20 -4.47 -17.90
CA ASP A 102 -23.73 -3.10 -18.03
C ASP A 102 -23.98 -2.44 -16.65
N MET A 103 -24.45 -3.21 -15.67
CA MET A 103 -24.62 -2.75 -14.28
C MET A 103 -23.29 -2.29 -13.67
N PHE A 104 -22.23 -3.07 -13.88
CA PHE A 104 -20.89 -2.72 -13.39
C PHE A 104 -20.34 -1.47 -14.08
N ILE A 105 -20.44 -1.40 -15.42
CA ILE A 105 -19.98 -0.25 -16.21
C ILE A 105 -20.68 1.04 -15.76
N LYS A 106 -22.01 0.99 -15.57
CA LYS A 106 -22.80 2.14 -15.11
C LYS A 106 -22.50 2.55 -13.67
N SER A 107 -21.98 1.65 -12.83
CA SER A 107 -21.63 1.97 -11.44
C SER A 107 -20.52 3.02 -11.33
N GLY A 108 -19.66 3.17 -12.35
CA GLY A 108 -18.60 4.18 -12.38
C GLY A 108 -17.60 4.08 -11.23
N ARG A 109 -17.46 2.89 -10.63
CA ARG A 109 -16.55 2.63 -9.50
C ARG A 109 -15.10 2.50 -9.98
N PHE A 110 -14.15 2.43 -9.05
CA PHE A 110 -12.69 2.36 -9.30
C PHE A 110 -12.05 3.65 -9.80
N ALA A 111 -10.80 3.87 -9.40
CA ALA A 111 -9.99 4.97 -9.86
C ALA A 111 -9.21 4.59 -11.13
N PHE A 112 -9.09 5.54 -12.06
CA PHE A 112 -8.27 5.40 -13.26
C PHE A 112 -6.99 6.23 -13.10
N ARG A 113 -5.85 5.63 -13.44
CA ARG A 113 -4.58 6.35 -13.55
C ARG A 113 -4.56 7.20 -14.81
N ASP A 114 -5.06 6.65 -15.91
CA ASP A 114 -5.19 7.33 -17.20
C ASP A 114 -6.29 6.70 -18.07
N SER A 115 -6.84 7.45 -19.01
CA SER A 115 -7.86 6.94 -19.95
C SER A 115 -7.92 7.74 -21.25
N MET A 116 -8.41 7.11 -22.32
CA MET A 116 -8.63 7.76 -23.62
C MET A 116 -9.95 8.57 -23.67
N ALA A 117 -10.55 8.88 -22.52
CA ALA A 117 -11.80 9.61 -22.41
C ALA A 117 -11.72 11.02 -23.01
N ARG A 118 -12.62 11.34 -23.93
CA ARG A 118 -12.68 12.65 -24.61
C ARG A 118 -13.86 13.48 -24.13
N SER A 119 -15.02 12.86 -24.00
CA SER A 119 -16.24 13.55 -23.58
C SER A 119 -16.23 13.81 -22.06
N PRO A 120 -16.95 14.85 -21.57
CA PRO A 120 -17.12 15.08 -20.13
C PRO A 120 -17.76 13.89 -19.41
N GLU A 121 -18.59 13.12 -20.11
CA GLU A 121 -19.23 11.92 -19.56
C GLU A 121 -18.24 10.78 -19.40
N GLU A 122 -17.42 10.50 -20.42
CA GLU A 122 -16.36 9.49 -20.36
C GLU A 122 -15.31 9.84 -19.29
N LYS A 123 -15.00 11.13 -19.10
CA LYS A 123 -14.07 11.54 -18.05
C LYS A 123 -14.62 11.31 -16.65
N ARG A 124 -15.95 11.35 -16.47
CA ARG A 124 -16.60 10.98 -15.20
C ARG A 124 -16.70 9.48 -15.01
N ASN A 125 -16.92 8.74 -16.11
CA ASN A 125 -17.00 7.28 -16.10
C ASN A 125 -16.22 6.68 -17.28
N PRO A 126 -14.91 6.41 -17.10
CA PRO A 126 -14.09 5.84 -18.17
C PRO A 126 -14.49 4.43 -18.60
N TRP A 127 -15.30 3.70 -17.82
CA TRP A 127 -15.80 2.37 -18.20
C TRP A 127 -16.64 2.40 -19.47
N LEU A 128 -17.28 3.53 -19.79
CA LEU A 128 -18.06 3.72 -21.03
C LEU A 128 -17.22 3.53 -22.30
N LEU A 129 -15.89 3.61 -22.19
CA LEU A 129 -14.99 3.35 -23.32
C LEU A 129 -15.03 1.87 -23.78
N LEU A 130 -15.42 0.93 -22.91
CA LEU A 130 -15.57 -0.49 -23.26
C LEU A 130 -16.72 -0.76 -24.24
N GLU A 131 -17.67 0.16 -24.35
CA GLU A 131 -18.86 0.04 -25.21
C GLU A 131 -18.68 0.76 -26.55
N LYS A 132 -17.56 1.49 -26.73
CA LYS A 132 -17.30 2.23 -27.96
C LYS A 132 -16.79 1.31 -29.06
N GLU A 133 -17.26 1.54 -30.27
CA GLU A 133 -16.63 0.97 -31.46
C GLU A 133 -15.35 1.73 -31.77
N ILE A 134 -14.23 1.01 -31.72
CA ILE A 134 -12.94 1.52 -32.16
C ILE A 134 -12.77 1.05 -33.60
N GLY A 135 -12.53 1.98 -34.52
CA GLY A 135 -12.34 1.68 -35.94
C GLY A 135 -11.34 0.55 -36.19
N GLU A 136 -11.46 -0.11 -37.35
CA GLU A 136 -10.63 -1.25 -37.79
C GLU A 136 -10.89 -2.59 -37.07
N GLY A 137 -12.08 -2.78 -36.48
CA GLY A 137 -12.45 -4.04 -35.83
C GLY A 137 -11.67 -4.31 -34.53
N LYS A 138 -11.15 -3.24 -33.90
CA LYS A 138 -10.43 -3.31 -32.63
C LYS A 138 -11.42 -3.31 -31.47
N ILE A 139 -11.10 -4.05 -30.42
CA ILE A 139 -11.98 -4.21 -29.26
C ILE A 139 -11.43 -3.37 -28.10
N PRO A 140 -12.19 -2.42 -27.55
CA PRO A 140 -11.75 -1.67 -26.37
C PRO A 140 -11.59 -2.61 -25.18
N VAL A 141 -10.46 -2.48 -24.48
CA VAL A 141 -10.22 -3.16 -23.21
C VAL A 141 -9.59 -2.22 -22.20
N ILE A 142 -9.81 -2.51 -20.92
CA ILE A 142 -9.24 -1.81 -19.77
C ILE A 142 -8.42 -2.83 -18.98
N ALA A 143 -7.27 -2.43 -18.48
CA ALA A 143 -6.44 -3.28 -17.63
C ALA A 143 -5.87 -2.47 -16.47
N ASP A 144 -5.37 -3.16 -15.45
CA ASP A 144 -4.60 -2.50 -14.41
C ASP A 144 -3.32 -1.88 -14.97
N SER A 145 -3.01 -0.70 -14.47
CA SER A 145 -1.94 0.12 -14.99
C SER A 145 -0.53 -0.44 -14.66
N ASN A 146 -0.36 -1.21 -13.59
CA ASN A 146 0.87 -1.95 -13.32
C ASN A 146 0.97 -3.18 -14.23
N SER A 147 -0.13 -3.92 -14.40
CA SER A 147 -0.19 -5.06 -15.32
C SER A 147 0.14 -4.67 -16.75
N MET A 148 -0.38 -3.53 -17.22
CA MET A 148 -0.03 -2.96 -18.53
C MET A 148 1.48 -2.73 -18.65
N ALA A 149 2.07 -2.02 -17.69
CA ALA A 149 3.46 -1.59 -17.77
C ALA A 149 4.47 -2.73 -17.62
N TYR A 150 4.24 -3.66 -16.68
CA TYR A 150 5.24 -4.63 -16.26
C TYR A 150 4.98 -6.06 -16.75
N ALA A 151 3.72 -6.49 -16.86
CA ALA A 151 3.41 -7.82 -17.36
C ALA A 151 3.21 -7.82 -18.88
N LEU A 152 2.35 -6.92 -19.38
CA LEU A 152 2.02 -6.84 -20.80
C LEU A 152 3.05 -6.05 -21.61
N HIS A 153 3.81 -5.16 -20.97
CA HIS A 153 4.76 -4.23 -21.61
C HIS A 153 4.07 -3.30 -22.63
N LEU A 154 2.86 -2.87 -22.31
CA LEU A 154 2.03 -2.01 -23.15
C LEU A 154 1.67 -0.70 -22.45
N ARG A 155 1.44 0.33 -23.26
CA ARG A 155 0.99 1.65 -22.82
C ARG A 155 -0.47 1.87 -23.19
N LEU A 156 -1.07 2.91 -22.60
CA LEU A 156 -2.41 3.36 -22.98
C LEU A 156 -2.43 3.68 -24.48
N GLY A 157 -3.44 3.18 -25.18
CA GLY A 157 -3.58 3.31 -26.62
C GLY A 157 -2.77 2.32 -27.43
N GLU A 158 -2.01 1.38 -26.83
CA GLU A 158 -1.38 0.30 -27.57
C GLU A 158 -2.32 -0.90 -27.74
N GLU A 159 -1.92 -1.84 -28.59
CA GLU A 159 -2.72 -2.98 -29.00
C GLU A 159 -2.11 -4.29 -28.53
N LEU A 160 -2.95 -5.18 -28.02
CA LEU A 160 -2.62 -6.56 -27.71
C LEU A 160 -3.30 -7.48 -28.73
N ALA A 161 -2.52 -8.33 -29.39
CA ALA A 161 -3.05 -9.36 -30.26
C ALA A 161 -3.31 -10.64 -29.44
N LEU A 162 -4.56 -11.09 -29.43
CA LEU A 162 -4.93 -12.40 -28.89
C LEU A 162 -5.05 -13.41 -30.03
N ASN A 163 -4.26 -14.47 -29.95
CA ASN A 163 -4.31 -15.54 -30.95
C ASN A 163 -5.42 -16.54 -30.59
N GLN A 164 -6.48 -16.57 -31.39
CA GLN A 164 -7.56 -17.54 -31.28
C GLN A 164 -7.51 -18.48 -32.49
N GLY A 165 -6.78 -19.59 -32.35
CA GLY A 165 -6.54 -20.51 -33.46
C GLY A 165 -5.82 -19.80 -34.61
N SER A 166 -6.49 -19.68 -35.76
CA SER A 166 -5.96 -19.05 -36.97
C SER A 166 -6.24 -17.55 -37.09
N HIS A 167 -7.00 -16.94 -36.17
CA HIS A 167 -7.39 -15.53 -36.22
C HIS A 167 -6.83 -14.76 -35.02
N ALA A 168 -6.26 -13.58 -35.29
CA ALA A 168 -5.78 -12.67 -34.26
C ALA A 168 -6.85 -11.62 -33.94
N ILE A 169 -7.33 -11.59 -32.70
CA ILE A 169 -8.22 -10.54 -32.19
C ILE A 169 -7.34 -9.39 -31.70
N ARG A 170 -7.63 -8.16 -32.16
CA ARG A 170 -6.89 -6.96 -31.74
C ARG A 170 -7.64 -6.26 -30.61
N LEU A 171 -7.05 -6.28 -29.42
CA LEU A 171 -7.54 -5.56 -28.26
C LEU A 171 -6.81 -4.22 -28.14
N LYS A 172 -7.53 -3.13 -27.90
CA LYS A 172 -6.98 -1.77 -27.72
C LYS A 172 -7.12 -1.34 -26.28
N LEU A 173 -6.01 -0.99 -25.63
CA LEU A 173 -6.02 -0.49 -24.25
C LEU A 173 -6.55 0.95 -24.21
N VAL A 174 -7.77 1.14 -23.71
CA VAL A 174 -8.46 2.46 -23.66
C VAL A 174 -8.51 3.08 -22.26
N GLY A 175 -8.17 2.32 -21.23
CA GLY A 175 -8.09 2.82 -19.85
C GLY A 175 -7.12 1.99 -19.02
N ALA A 176 -6.51 2.66 -18.03
CA ALA A 176 -5.56 2.09 -17.10
C ALA A 176 -6.05 2.31 -15.66
N LEU A 177 -6.39 1.24 -14.94
CA LEU A 177 -6.87 1.32 -13.55
C LEU A 177 -5.72 1.64 -12.59
N ALA A 178 -6.00 2.44 -11.57
CA ALA A 178 -5.03 2.78 -10.54
C ALA A 178 -5.08 1.74 -9.41
N ASP A 179 -4.07 0.87 -9.36
CA ASP A 179 -3.83 -0.10 -8.27
C ASP A 179 -5.07 -0.91 -7.89
N SER A 180 -5.61 -1.64 -8.85
CA SER A 180 -6.91 -2.31 -8.75
C SER A 180 -6.82 -3.78 -8.36
N LEU A 181 -7.94 -4.35 -7.91
CA LEU A 181 -8.10 -5.79 -7.70
C LEU A 181 -8.02 -6.61 -9.00
N PHE A 182 -8.09 -5.96 -10.16
CA PHE A 182 -8.08 -6.58 -11.50
C PHE A 182 -6.67 -6.71 -12.09
N GLN A 183 -5.63 -6.79 -11.25
CA GLN A 183 -4.26 -6.89 -11.75
C GLN A 183 -4.01 -8.18 -12.54
N SER A 184 -4.77 -9.22 -12.28
CA SER A 184 -4.65 -10.51 -12.97
C SER A 184 -5.46 -10.61 -14.26
N GLU A 185 -6.21 -9.56 -14.62
CA GLU A 185 -7.23 -9.63 -15.68
C GLU A 185 -7.21 -8.45 -16.66
N ILE A 186 -7.72 -8.71 -17.87
CA ILE A 186 -8.11 -7.67 -18.82
C ILE A 186 -9.64 -7.59 -18.85
N LEU A 187 -10.20 -6.38 -18.77
CA LEU A 187 -11.64 -6.15 -18.79
C LEU A 187 -12.13 -5.76 -20.19
N MET A 188 -13.26 -6.35 -20.58
CA MET A 188 -13.97 -6.13 -21.84
C MET A 188 -15.46 -5.94 -21.55
N SER A 189 -16.21 -5.23 -22.39
CA SER A 189 -17.67 -5.19 -22.24
C SER A 189 -18.31 -6.56 -22.55
N GLU A 190 -19.35 -6.92 -21.81
CA GLU A 190 -20.07 -8.18 -22.00
C GLU A 190 -20.60 -8.40 -23.44
N PRO A 191 -21.15 -7.40 -24.15
CA PRO A 191 -21.55 -7.57 -25.55
C PRO A 191 -20.38 -7.95 -26.48
N ASN A 192 -19.21 -7.33 -26.30
CA ASN A 192 -18.01 -7.69 -27.08
C ASN A 192 -17.52 -9.09 -26.72
N PHE A 193 -17.56 -9.45 -25.44
CA PHE A 193 -17.16 -10.77 -24.97
C PHE A 193 -18.01 -11.88 -25.57
N LEU A 194 -19.34 -11.75 -25.54
CA LEU A 194 -20.27 -12.73 -26.11
C LEU A 194 -20.09 -12.89 -27.62
N ARG A 195 -19.76 -11.80 -28.33
CA ARG A 195 -19.49 -11.84 -29.77
C ARG A 195 -18.20 -12.59 -30.12
N LEU A 196 -17.17 -12.49 -29.27
CA LEU A 196 -15.84 -13.08 -29.52
C LEU A 196 -15.68 -14.48 -28.93
N PHE A 197 -16.40 -14.76 -27.85
CA PHE A 197 -16.28 -15.98 -27.06
C PHE A 197 -17.67 -16.57 -26.74
N PRO A 198 -18.46 -16.94 -27.76
CA PRO A 198 -19.83 -17.45 -27.54
C PRO A 198 -19.87 -18.71 -26.69
N ASP A 199 -18.83 -19.54 -26.73
CA ASP A 199 -18.74 -20.80 -25.96
C ASP A 199 -18.48 -20.57 -24.45
N GLN A 200 -18.14 -19.34 -24.04
CA GLN A 200 -17.88 -19.00 -22.65
C GLN A 200 -19.18 -18.52 -21.98
N GLU A 201 -19.98 -19.48 -21.55
CA GLU A 201 -21.28 -19.24 -20.93
C GLU A 201 -21.21 -19.08 -19.40
N GLY A 202 -22.27 -18.47 -18.84
CA GLY A 202 -22.42 -18.22 -17.41
C GLY A 202 -21.44 -17.22 -16.81
N TYR A 203 -21.56 -17.01 -15.51
CA TYR A 203 -20.79 -16.06 -14.71
C TYR A 203 -19.92 -16.83 -13.73
N ARG A 204 -18.68 -16.37 -13.54
CA ARG A 204 -17.68 -17.06 -12.71
C ARG A 204 -16.87 -16.13 -11.81
N PHE A 205 -17.08 -14.83 -11.93
CA PHE A 205 -16.40 -13.84 -11.12
C PHE A 205 -17.44 -12.80 -10.67
N PHE A 206 -17.38 -12.45 -9.40
CA PHE A 206 -18.41 -11.65 -8.74
C PHE A 206 -17.75 -10.63 -7.81
N LEU A 207 -18.27 -9.41 -7.84
CA LEU A 207 -18.00 -8.39 -6.82
C LEU A 207 -19.28 -8.11 -6.07
N LEU A 208 -19.23 -8.18 -4.75
CA LEU A 208 -20.41 -8.05 -3.92
C LEU A 208 -20.41 -6.68 -3.24
N ASP A 209 -21.50 -5.95 -3.40
CA ASP A 209 -21.76 -4.66 -2.77
C ASP A 209 -22.65 -4.90 -1.54
N LEU A 210 -22.07 -4.71 -0.35
CA LEU A 210 -22.71 -4.92 0.94
C LEU A 210 -22.04 -4.06 2.02
N ALA A 211 -22.64 -4.00 3.20
CA ALA A 211 -21.99 -3.42 4.37
C ALA A 211 -20.79 -4.30 4.81
N PRO A 212 -19.59 -3.76 5.05
CA PRO A 212 -18.39 -4.55 5.39
C PRO A 212 -18.60 -5.49 6.59
N GLU A 213 -19.44 -5.12 7.55
CA GLU A 213 -19.74 -5.92 8.74
C GLU A 213 -20.49 -7.22 8.42
N LYS A 214 -21.22 -7.25 7.28
CA LYS A 214 -21.94 -8.44 6.81
C LYS A 214 -21.04 -9.41 6.02
N ALA A 215 -19.85 -8.97 5.60
CA ALA A 215 -19.00 -9.74 4.68
C ALA A 215 -18.69 -11.16 5.16
N PRO A 216 -18.27 -11.41 6.41
CA PRO A 216 -17.97 -12.76 6.84
C PRO A 216 -19.19 -13.69 6.82
N ALA A 217 -20.38 -13.17 7.18
CA ALA A 217 -21.61 -13.95 7.20
C ALA A 217 -22.12 -14.27 5.79
N VAL A 218 -22.02 -13.31 4.86
CA VAL A 218 -22.42 -13.49 3.46
C VAL A 218 -21.45 -14.44 2.74
N ALA A 219 -20.14 -14.30 2.96
CA ALA A 219 -19.13 -15.20 2.39
C ALA A 219 -19.38 -16.65 2.83
N ALA A 220 -19.46 -16.90 4.13
CA ALA A 220 -19.68 -18.25 4.67
C ALA A 220 -20.99 -18.89 4.16
N LEU A 221 -22.07 -18.11 4.05
CA LEU A 221 -23.35 -18.59 3.51
C LEU A 221 -23.22 -18.99 2.03
N LEU A 222 -22.58 -18.16 1.21
CA LEU A 222 -22.46 -18.41 -0.22
C LEU A 222 -21.51 -19.57 -0.51
N GLU A 223 -20.40 -19.68 0.22
CA GLU A 223 -19.46 -20.80 0.11
C GLU A 223 -20.11 -22.13 0.49
N ASP A 224 -20.95 -22.15 1.53
CA ASP A 224 -21.69 -23.35 1.95
C ASP A 224 -22.75 -23.74 0.89
N ARG A 225 -23.63 -22.80 0.54
CA ARG A 225 -24.77 -23.07 -0.35
C ARG A 225 -24.38 -23.29 -1.81
N LEU A 226 -23.28 -22.68 -2.26
CA LEU A 226 -22.78 -22.80 -3.64
C LEU A 226 -21.49 -23.62 -3.71
N SER A 227 -21.23 -24.46 -2.70
CA SER A 227 -20.08 -25.37 -2.65
C SER A 227 -20.00 -26.29 -3.88
N ASP A 228 -21.14 -26.75 -4.41
CA ASP A 228 -21.22 -27.56 -5.64
C ASP A 228 -20.65 -26.85 -6.88
N PHE A 229 -20.62 -25.50 -6.88
CA PHE A 229 -20.04 -24.69 -7.96
C PHE A 229 -18.58 -24.29 -7.68
N GLY A 230 -18.03 -24.69 -6.53
CA GLY A 230 -16.73 -24.24 -6.05
C GLY A 230 -16.70 -22.72 -5.87
N PHE A 231 -17.75 -22.16 -5.27
CA PHE A 231 -17.83 -20.73 -4.97
C PHE A 231 -16.90 -20.40 -3.81
N ASP A 232 -15.99 -19.46 -4.01
CA ASP A 232 -14.97 -19.02 -3.04
C ASP A 232 -15.07 -17.50 -2.90
N ALA A 233 -15.30 -16.99 -1.69
CA ALA A 233 -15.60 -15.59 -1.42
C ALA A 233 -14.59 -14.97 -0.45
N ILE A 234 -13.65 -14.21 -1.00
CA ILE A 234 -12.58 -13.58 -0.23
C ILE A 234 -12.78 -12.07 -0.05
N PRO A 235 -12.30 -11.48 1.06
CA PRO A 235 -12.22 -10.03 1.20
C PRO A 235 -11.39 -9.39 0.08
N THR A 236 -11.89 -8.31 -0.52
CA THR A 236 -11.12 -7.59 -1.56
C THR A 236 -9.81 -7.01 -1.01
N ALA A 237 -9.79 -6.62 0.26
CA ALA A 237 -8.59 -6.19 0.97
C ALA A 237 -7.52 -7.31 1.00
N GLU A 238 -7.93 -8.58 1.15
CA GLU A 238 -7.00 -9.71 1.11
C GLU A 238 -6.45 -9.92 -0.31
N ARG A 239 -7.31 -9.85 -1.34
CA ARG A 239 -6.89 -9.92 -2.75
C ARG A 239 -5.87 -8.83 -3.09
N LEU A 240 -6.11 -7.59 -2.68
CA LEU A 240 -5.22 -6.46 -2.94
C LEU A 240 -3.91 -6.59 -2.16
N ALA A 241 -3.97 -6.98 -0.88
CA ALA A 241 -2.78 -7.26 -0.07
C ALA A 241 -1.93 -8.38 -0.68
N GLY A 242 -2.55 -9.34 -1.37
CA GLY A 242 -1.86 -10.38 -2.14
C GLY A 242 -0.97 -9.81 -3.24
N PHE A 243 -1.47 -8.85 -4.03
CA PHE A 243 -0.66 -8.19 -5.07
C PHE A 243 0.48 -7.34 -4.49
N HIS A 244 0.26 -6.73 -3.33
CA HIS A 244 1.29 -5.96 -2.64
C HIS A 244 2.21 -6.80 -1.74
N ARG A 245 2.00 -8.11 -1.64
CA ARG A 245 2.73 -8.96 -0.67
C ARG A 245 4.24 -8.91 -0.88
N VAL A 246 4.69 -8.89 -2.13
CA VAL A 246 6.14 -8.80 -2.45
C VAL A 246 6.69 -7.44 -2.03
N GLU A 247 5.99 -6.35 -2.36
CA GLU A 247 6.40 -4.98 -1.98
C GLU A 247 6.41 -4.82 -0.45
N ASN A 248 5.37 -5.29 0.24
CA ASN A 248 5.24 -5.22 1.69
C ASN A 248 6.32 -6.03 2.42
N THR A 249 6.69 -7.21 1.90
CA THR A 249 7.77 -8.02 2.47
C THR A 249 9.13 -7.35 2.30
N TYR A 250 9.37 -6.77 1.12
CA TYR A 250 10.58 -6.00 0.83
C TYR A 250 10.71 -4.76 1.72
N LEU A 251 9.62 -3.99 1.86
CA LEU A 251 9.55 -2.83 2.76
C LEU A 251 9.73 -3.23 4.22
N SER A 252 9.13 -4.34 4.67
CA SER A 252 9.31 -4.85 6.04
C SER A 252 10.77 -5.21 6.36
N THR A 253 11.49 -5.78 5.39
CA THR A 253 12.91 -6.10 5.53
C THR A 253 13.75 -4.82 5.67
N PHE A 254 13.51 -3.83 4.82
CA PHE A 254 14.19 -2.53 4.93
C PHE A 254 13.82 -1.77 6.20
N GLN A 255 12.57 -1.89 6.66
CA GLN A 255 12.15 -1.33 7.92
C GLN A 255 12.90 -1.98 9.08
N SER A 256 13.10 -3.30 9.05
CA SER A 256 13.88 -4.02 10.07
C SER A 256 15.34 -3.58 10.07
N LEU A 257 15.97 -3.46 8.89
CA LEU A 257 17.33 -2.93 8.73
C LEU A 257 17.43 -1.48 9.19
N GLY A 258 16.44 -0.66 8.86
CA GLY A 258 16.31 0.73 9.30
C GLY A 258 16.19 0.86 10.83
N GLY A 259 15.40 -0.01 11.45
CA GLY A 259 15.26 -0.11 12.90
C GLY A 259 16.57 -0.51 13.59
N LEU A 260 17.32 -1.47 13.03
CA LEU A 260 18.66 -1.82 13.53
C LEU A 260 19.65 -0.65 13.38
N GLY A 261 19.60 0.06 12.24
CA GLY A 261 20.38 1.26 12.02
C GLY A 261 20.07 2.36 13.04
N LEU A 262 18.80 2.51 13.42
CA LEU A 262 18.39 3.42 14.50
C LEU A 262 19.00 3.02 15.85
N VAL A 263 18.91 1.75 16.23
CA VAL A 263 19.52 1.26 17.49
C VAL A 263 21.02 1.54 17.51
N LEU A 264 21.74 1.16 16.46
CA LEU A 264 23.18 1.41 16.34
C LEU A 264 23.51 2.92 16.37
N GLY A 265 22.71 3.74 15.70
CA GLY A 265 22.84 5.20 15.71
C GLY A 265 22.68 5.82 17.09
N THR A 266 21.67 5.37 17.87
CA THR A 266 21.47 5.82 19.25
C THR A 266 22.61 5.40 20.18
N MET A 267 23.13 4.18 20.03
CA MET A 267 24.31 3.72 20.79
C MET A 267 25.57 4.52 20.43
N GLY A 268 25.79 4.80 19.14
CA GLY A 268 26.90 5.64 18.68
C GLY A 268 26.81 7.06 19.25
N LEU A 269 25.61 7.64 19.26
CA LEU A 269 25.37 8.94 19.91
C LEU A 269 25.72 8.90 21.40
N ALA A 270 25.26 7.88 22.12
CA ALA A 270 25.57 7.72 23.54
C ALA A 270 27.09 7.60 23.80
N ALA A 271 27.80 6.84 22.96
CA ALA A 271 29.26 6.71 23.06
C ALA A 271 30.00 8.04 22.82
N VAL A 272 29.57 8.83 21.83
CA VAL A 272 30.15 10.16 21.55
C VAL A 272 29.86 11.13 22.69
N LEU A 273 28.64 11.16 23.22
CA LEU A 273 28.27 12.00 24.37
C LEU A 273 29.09 11.63 25.62
N LEU A 274 29.28 10.34 25.87
CA LEU A 274 30.12 9.86 26.96
C LEU A 274 31.58 10.27 26.77
N ARG A 275 32.13 10.10 25.57
CA ARG A 275 33.50 10.51 25.24
C ARG A 275 33.69 12.01 25.45
N ASN A 276 32.78 12.84 24.96
CA ASN A 276 32.81 14.29 25.17
C ASN A 276 32.80 14.66 26.66
N ALA A 277 32.00 13.96 27.48
CA ALA A 277 31.95 14.19 28.93
C ALA A 277 33.26 13.78 29.63
N LEU A 278 33.91 12.71 29.18
CA LEU A 278 35.20 12.24 29.71
C LEU A 278 36.35 13.18 29.34
N GLU A 279 36.40 13.66 28.09
CA GLU A 279 37.46 14.59 27.63
C GLU A 279 37.39 15.94 28.37
N ARG A 280 36.18 16.44 28.64
CA ARG A 280 35.95 17.69 29.40
C ARG A 280 36.14 17.55 30.92
N ARG A 281 36.47 16.36 31.42
CA ARG A 281 36.62 16.12 32.86
C ARG A 281 37.74 16.98 33.48
N ARG A 282 38.82 17.25 32.75
CA ARG A 282 39.94 18.08 33.22
C ARG A 282 39.53 19.55 33.40
N GLU A 283 38.78 20.09 32.45
CA GLU A 283 38.24 21.46 32.53
C GLU A 283 37.25 21.60 33.70
N LEU A 284 36.39 20.60 33.90
CA LEU A 284 35.45 20.57 35.03
C LEU A 284 36.14 20.48 36.38
N ALA A 285 37.22 19.70 36.48
CA ALA A 285 38.03 19.60 37.70
C ALA A 285 38.69 20.95 38.05
N LEU A 286 39.21 21.67 37.05
CA LEU A 286 39.79 23.00 37.23
C LEU A 286 38.75 24.03 37.69
N LEU A 287 37.58 24.06 37.04
CA LEU A 287 36.51 24.99 37.42
C LEU A 287 35.97 24.72 38.83
N GLN A 288 35.87 23.44 39.23
CA GLN A 288 35.51 23.09 40.61
C GLN A 288 36.59 23.50 41.62
N ALA A 289 37.88 23.37 41.27
CA ALA A 289 38.99 23.80 42.13
C ALA A 289 38.99 25.33 42.37
N VAL A 290 38.48 26.10 41.41
CA VAL A 290 38.28 27.56 41.52
C VAL A 290 37.01 27.93 42.31
N GLY A 291 36.16 26.94 42.68
CA GLY A 291 34.99 27.14 43.54
C GLY A 291 33.64 27.19 42.83
N TYR A 292 33.56 26.78 41.55
CA TYR A 292 32.27 26.68 40.86
C TYR A 292 31.40 25.54 41.42
N ASN A 293 30.11 25.81 41.56
CA ASN A 293 29.13 24.82 42.02
C ASN A 293 28.93 23.71 40.96
N PRO A 294 29.07 22.40 41.31
CA PRO A 294 28.90 21.28 40.39
C PRO A 294 27.52 21.25 39.72
N ARG A 295 26.47 21.79 40.36
CA ARG A 295 25.13 21.89 39.76
C ARG A 295 25.06 22.88 38.60
N ARG A 296 25.74 24.03 38.70
CA ARG A 296 25.78 25.03 37.61
C ARG A 296 26.58 24.52 36.42
N LEU A 297 27.69 23.84 36.69
CA LEU A 297 28.52 23.20 35.65
C LEU A 297 27.74 22.11 34.89
N GLY A 298 26.99 21.26 35.60
CA GLY A 298 26.12 20.27 34.97
C GLY A 298 25.03 20.91 34.10
N LEU A 299 24.45 22.02 34.54
CA LEU A 299 23.40 22.75 33.81
C LEU A 299 23.92 23.34 32.48
N ILE A 300 25.15 23.89 32.49
CA ILE A 300 25.81 24.40 31.29
C ILE A 300 26.02 23.27 30.28
N ILE A 301 26.56 22.13 30.71
CA ILE A 301 26.83 20.98 29.83
C ILE A 301 25.54 20.41 29.24
N VAL A 302 24.50 20.24 30.06
CA VAL A 302 23.21 19.73 29.58
C VAL A 302 22.61 20.71 28.58
N SER A 303 22.67 22.02 28.83
CA SER A 303 22.14 23.03 27.90
C SER A 303 22.86 23.01 26.54
N GLU A 304 24.19 22.86 26.54
CA GLU A 304 24.99 22.78 25.31
C GLU A 304 24.67 21.52 24.51
N ASN A 305 24.53 20.37 25.18
CA ASN A 305 24.15 19.12 24.53
C ASN A 305 22.73 19.18 23.98
N ILE A 306 21.78 19.77 24.71
CA ILE A 306 20.40 19.96 24.21
C ILE A 306 20.40 20.86 22.97
N LEU A 307 21.19 21.94 22.95
CA LEU A 307 21.30 22.83 21.79
C LEU A 307 21.87 22.08 20.58
N LEU A 308 22.97 21.36 20.75
CA LEU A 308 23.59 20.56 19.69
C LEU A 308 22.66 19.46 19.17
N LEU A 309 21.85 18.88 20.05
CA LEU A 309 20.91 17.83 19.75
C LEU A 309 19.68 18.36 19.01
N GLY A 310 19.12 19.49 19.46
CA GLY A 310 18.05 20.20 18.76
C GLY A 310 18.48 20.67 17.37
N ALA A 311 19.65 21.31 17.27
CA ALA A 311 20.19 21.76 15.98
C ALA A 311 20.44 20.57 15.02
N GLY A 312 20.92 19.44 15.54
CA GLY A 312 21.07 18.20 14.77
C GLY A 312 19.74 17.65 14.27
N ILE A 313 18.73 17.56 15.14
CA ILE A 313 17.39 17.06 14.77
C ILE A 313 16.77 17.96 13.70
N VAL A 314 16.82 19.28 13.87
CA VAL A 314 16.25 20.24 12.91
C VAL A 314 16.93 20.11 11.55
N THR A 315 18.27 20.12 11.53
CA THR A 315 19.03 20.02 10.27
C THR A 315 18.81 18.66 9.58
N GLY A 316 18.86 17.55 10.32
CA GLY A 316 18.60 16.21 9.77
C GLY A 316 17.18 16.05 9.22
N THR A 317 16.17 16.55 9.95
CA THR A 317 14.76 16.51 9.52
C THR A 317 14.56 17.34 8.26
N LEU A 318 15.13 18.55 8.20
CA LEU A 318 15.00 19.43 7.03
C LEU A 318 15.65 18.80 5.79
N CYS A 319 16.84 18.23 5.93
CA CYS A 319 17.51 17.50 4.84
C CYS A 319 16.70 16.29 4.37
N ALA A 320 16.09 15.54 5.27
CA ALA A 320 15.28 14.37 4.90
C ALA A 320 14.01 14.79 4.17
N LEU A 321 13.30 15.81 4.67
CA LEU A 321 12.12 16.35 4.00
C LEU A 321 12.44 16.77 2.56
N LEU A 322 13.53 17.50 2.36
CA LEU A 322 13.98 17.91 1.01
C LEU A 322 14.27 16.70 0.11
N ALA A 323 14.88 15.64 0.64
CA ALA A 323 15.17 14.42 -0.12
C ALA A 323 13.91 13.63 -0.51
N ILE A 324 12.84 13.70 0.30
CA ILE A 324 11.59 12.95 0.07
C ILE A 324 10.64 13.66 -0.91
N VAL A 325 10.78 14.99 -1.11
CA VAL A 325 9.91 15.79 -2.01
C VAL A 325 9.63 15.11 -3.38
N PRO A 326 10.62 14.68 -4.17
CA PRO A 326 10.36 14.07 -5.48
C PRO A 326 9.63 12.73 -5.38
N ALA A 327 9.92 11.92 -4.36
CA ALA A 327 9.25 10.64 -4.13
C ALA A 327 7.77 10.85 -3.74
N PHE A 328 7.49 11.89 -2.96
CA PHE A 328 6.14 12.27 -2.56
C PHE A 328 5.31 12.76 -3.75
N SER A 329 5.89 13.63 -4.59
CA SER A 329 5.22 14.16 -5.78
C SER A 329 4.86 13.08 -6.80
N ALA A 330 5.62 11.98 -6.86
CA ALA A 330 5.38 10.88 -7.77
C ALA A 330 4.41 9.82 -7.22
N ARG A 331 4.35 9.63 -5.89
CA ARG A 331 3.59 8.54 -5.26
C ARG A 331 2.25 8.94 -4.63
N GLY A 332 2.11 10.18 -4.13
CA GLY A 332 0.87 10.69 -3.55
C GLY A 332 0.31 9.86 -2.37
N GLY A 333 0.57 10.29 -1.13
CA GLY A 333 -0.01 9.64 0.07
C GLY A 333 0.18 10.49 1.32
N PRO A 334 -0.56 10.27 2.42
CA PRO A 334 -0.37 11.02 3.66
C PRO A 334 0.96 10.65 4.33
N LEU A 335 1.75 11.65 4.75
CA LEU A 335 2.92 11.40 5.57
C LEU A 335 2.47 10.84 6.93
N PRO A 336 3.10 9.77 7.46
CA PRO A 336 2.75 9.23 8.77
C PRO A 336 3.34 10.11 9.88
N ILE A 337 2.82 11.33 10.02
CA ILE A 337 3.31 12.38 10.93
C ILE A 337 3.36 11.87 12.38
N LEU A 338 2.43 10.99 12.76
CA LEU A 338 2.36 10.41 14.10
C LEU A 338 3.55 9.47 14.39
N SER A 339 3.93 8.59 13.46
CA SER A 339 5.09 7.73 13.67
C SER A 339 6.38 8.55 13.63
N MET A 340 6.49 9.51 12.70
CA MET A 340 7.68 10.35 12.54
C MET A 340 7.93 11.17 13.81
N SER A 341 6.88 11.80 14.35
CA SER A 341 6.98 12.55 15.60
C SER A 341 7.33 11.67 16.80
N SER A 342 6.79 10.46 16.89
CA SER A 342 7.10 9.51 17.97
C SER A 342 8.57 9.06 17.96
N LEU A 343 9.15 8.80 16.79
CA LEU A 343 10.54 8.40 16.65
C LEU A 343 11.51 9.56 16.94
N LEU A 344 11.21 10.76 16.45
CA LEU A 344 11.98 11.95 16.78
C LEU A 344 11.97 12.24 18.29
N LEU A 345 10.81 12.06 18.94
CA LEU A 345 10.69 12.18 20.38
C LEU A 345 11.49 11.09 21.12
N ALA A 346 11.50 9.85 20.63
CA ALA A 346 12.31 8.77 21.18
C ALA A 346 13.81 9.09 21.10
N VAL A 347 14.29 9.64 19.98
CA VAL A 347 15.69 10.08 19.84
C VAL A 347 16.01 11.24 20.78
N LEU A 348 15.12 12.23 20.88
CA LEU A 348 15.27 13.37 21.77
C LEU A 348 15.40 12.90 23.23
N THR A 349 14.48 12.05 23.68
CA THR A 349 14.46 11.52 25.04
C THR A 349 15.67 10.64 25.34
N ALA A 350 16.06 9.75 24.42
CA ALA A 350 17.25 8.93 24.56
C ALA A 350 18.55 9.76 24.62
N GLY A 351 18.66 10.78 23.77
CA GLY A 351 19.82 11.68 23.75
C GLY A 351 19.93 12.54 25.02
N VAL A 352 18.81 13.07 25.51
CA VAL A 352 18.76 13.80 26.79
C VAL A 352 19.10 12.87 27.96
N ALA A 353 18.52 11.67 27.99
CA ALA A 353 18.82 10.68 29.02
C ALA A 353 20.30 10.31 29.05
N ALA A 354 20.91 10.04 27.88
CA ALA A 354 22.33 9.75 27.76
C ALA A 354 23.22 10.92 28.22
N SER A 355 22.85 12.16 27.86
CA SER A 355 23.57 13.36 28.30
C SER A 355 23.50 13.56 29.82
N LEU A 356 22.33 13.35 30.42
CA LEU A 356 22.15 13.40 31.88
C LEU A 356 22.97 12.31 32.58
N LEU A 357 22.97 11.08 32.05
CA LEU A 357 23.71 9.96 32.60
C LEU A 357 25.22 10.21 32.54
N ALA A 358 25.74 10.66 31.39
CA ALA A 358 27.15 11.01 31.21
C ALA A 358 27.58 12.15 32.16
N THR A 359 26.73 13.17 32.30
CA THR A 359 26.98 14.30 33.22
C THR A 359 26.98 13.84 34.67
N ALA A 360 26.06 12.97 35.06
CA ALA A 360 25.99 12.41 36.42
C ALA A 360 27.21 11.54 36.74
N ILE A 361 27.68 10.72 35.79
CA ILE A 361 28.88 9.89 35.95
C ILE A 361 30.14 10.77 36.08
N ALA A 362 30.26 11.80 35.25
CA ALA A 362 31.39 12.73 35.28
C ALA A 362 31.46 13.52 36.61
N LEU A 363 30.31 13.91 37.17
CA LEU A 363 30.22 14.68 38.42
C LEU A 363 30.35 13.82 39.69
N ARG A 364 30.01 12.53 39.65
CA ARG A 364 30.08 11.62 40.81
C ARG A 364 31.43 10.94 41.00
N SER A 365 32.28 10.88 39.98
CA SER A 365 33.60 10.26 40.09
C SER A 365 34.56 11.18 40.85
N PRO A 366 35.32 10.69 41.86
CA PRO A 366 36.19 11.53 42.67
C PRO A 366 37.24 12.22 41.78
N LEU A 367 37.12 13.54 41.63
CA LEU A 367 37.96 14.35 40.74
C LEU A 367 39.40 14.52 41.29
N LEU A 368 39.59 14.30 42.59
CA LEU A 368 40.88 14.34 43.26
C LEU A 368 41.84 13.23 42.80
N SER A 369 41.34 12.08 42.33
CA SER A 369 42.22 11.02 41.81
C SER A 369 42.70 11.30 40.38
N ALA A 370 42.01 12.16 39.62
CA ALA A 370 42.40 12.54 38.27
C ALA A 370 43.51 13.59 38.22
N LEU A 371 43.70 14.35 39.31
CA LEU A 371 44.83 15.27 39.51
C LEU A 371 46.08 14.58 40.07
N ARG A 372 45.95 13.33 40.54
CA ARG A 372 47.01 12.57 41.21
C ARG A 372 47.61 11.46 40.34
N SER A 373 47.13 11.29 39.11
CA SER A 373 47.60 10.29 38.16
C SER A 373 48.65 10.82 37.18
N GLU A 374 49.35 11.91 37.55
CA GLU A 374 50.63 12.34 36.96
C GLU A 374 51.66 12.50 38.07
#